data_AF-A0A2V1C9X6-F1
#
_entry.id   AF-A0A2V1C9X6-F1
#
_cell.length_a   1.000
_cell.length_b   1.000
_cell.length_c   1.000
_cell.angle_alpha   90.00
_cell.angle_beta   90.00
_cell.angle_gamma   90.00
#
_symmetry.space_group_name_H-M   'P 1'
#
loop_
_entity.id
_entity.type
_entity.pdbx_description
1 polymer ?
#
loop_
_entity_poly.entity_id
_entity_poly.type
_entity_poly.pdbx_seq_one_letter_code
_entity_poly.pdbx_strand_id
1 'polypeptide(L)'
;MGELSNPITKAREETAYYNLGSHQRLVTTSSSPAQLWFNRGLVWAYSFNHHEAERCFQRAAEHDPDCATALWGVAYAAGPTYNKA
;
A
#
# COMPACT_ATOMS: atom_id res chain seq x y z
N MET A 1 -16.15 -37.41 3.61
CA MET A 1 -15.40 -36.81 2.48
C MET A 1 -15.10 -35.37 2.86
N GLY A 2 -13.96 -35.13 3.51
CA GLY A 2 -13.49 -33.78 3.82
C GLY A 2 -12.57 -33.34 2.70
N GLU A 3 -12.88 -32.23 2.04
CA GLU A 3 -12.03 -31.66 1.02
C GLU A 3 -10.68 -31.30 1.64
N LEU A 4 -9.61 -31.93 1.15
CA LEU A 4 -8.25 -31.55 1.48
C LEU A 4 -8.01 -30.16 0.87
N SER A 5 -8.02 -29.12 1.72
CA SER A 5 -7.65 -27.77 1.30
C SER A 5 -6.27 -27.82 0.66
N ASN A 6 -6.20 -27.54 -0.63
CA ASN A 6 -4.97 -27.60 -1.40
C ASN A 6 -3.99 -26.54 -0.87
N PRO A 7 -2.77 -26.90 -0.43
CA PRO A 7 -1.78 -25.94 0.07
C PRO A 7 -1.39 -24.88 -0.97
N ILE A 8 -1.59 -25.16 -2.26
CA ILE A 8 -1.41 -24.19 -3.35
C ILE A 8 -2.45 -23.07 -3.26
N THR A 9 -3.68 -23.36 -2.84
CA THR A 9 -4.76 -22.37 -2.73
C THR A 9 -4.53 -21.43 -1.54
N LYS A 10 -4.12 -21.98 -0.38
CA LYS A 10 -3.77 -21.16 0.81
C LYS A 10 -2.56 -20.25 0.57
N ALA A 11 -1.54 -20.74 -0.15
CA ALA A 11 -0.37 -19.95 -0.53
C ALA A 11 -0.65 -18.87 -1.60
N ARG A 12 -1.74 -19.02 -2.36
CA ARG A 12 -2.16 -18.06 -3.39
C ARG A 12 -3.16 -17.02 -2.90
N GLU A 13 -3.94 -17.31 -1.85
CA GLU A 13 -4.90 -16.35 -1.26
C GLU A 13 -4.22 -15.38 -0.29
N GLU A 14 -3.16 -15.81 0.36
CA GLU A 14 -2.25 -14.98 1.17
C GLU A 14 -1.08 -14.52 0.30
N THR A 15 -1.35 -14.03 -0.92
CA THR A 15 -0.33 -13.52 -1.85
C THR A 15 0.55 -12.50 -1.12
N ALA A 16 1.75 -12.94 -0.75
CA ALA A 16 2.74 -12.11 -0.09
C ALA A 16 2.95 -10.84 -0.92
N TYR A 17 2.66 -9.68 -0.33
CA TYR A 17 2.95 -8.41 -0.95
C TYR A 17 4.48 -8.31 -1.22
N TYR A 18 4.89 -7.47 -2.16
CA TYR A 18 6.31 -7.30 -2.50
C TYR A 18 7.14 -6.93 -1.27
N ASN A 19 8.34 -7.51 -1.17
CA ASN A 19 9.34 -7.05 -0.20
C ASN A 19 9.95 -5.73 -0.70
N LEU A 20 9.54 -4.63 -0.10
CA LEU A 20 9.96 -3.27 -0.45
C LEU A 20 11.13 -2.77 0.43
N GLY A 21 11.75 -3.65 1.21
CA GLY A 21 12.76 -3.29 2.20
C GLY A 21 12.17 -2.70 3.47
N SER A 22 13.02 -2.03 4.26
CA SER A 22 12.70 -1.56 5.61
C SER A 22 12.51 -0.04 5.71
N HIS A 23 12.56 0.68 4.58
CA HIS A 23 12.35 2.12 4.60
C HIS A 23 10.92 2.44 5.07
N GLN A 24 10.82 3.38 6.00
CA GLN A 24 9.55 3.76 6.61
C GLN A 24 9.59 5.21 7.08
N ARG A 25 8.40 5.81 7.16
CA ARG A 25 8.20 7.12 7.76
C ARG A 25 6.98 7.05 8.66
N LEU A 26 7.18 7.30 9.95
CA LEU A 26 6.07 7.38 10.89
C LEU A 26 5.14 8.53 10.50
N VAL A 27 3.85 8.23 10.47
CA VAL A 27 2.77 9.20 10.28
C VAL A 27 1.84 9.17 11.48
N THR A 28 1.10 10.26 11.67
CA THR A 28 0.08 10.32 12.72
C THR A 28 -1.08 9.40 12.34
N THR A 29 -1.12 8.22 12.95
CA THR A 29 -2.20 7.23 12.85
C THR A 29 -2.10 6.28 14.04
N SER A 30 -3.23 5.78 14.53
CA SER A 30 -3.27 4.64 15.47
C SER A 30 -3.45 3.29 14.76
N SER A 31 -3.62 3.30 13.44
CA SER A 31 -3.88 2.11 12.63
C SER A 31 -2.56 1.55 12.09
N SER A 32 -2.08 0.45 12.69
CA SER A 32 -0.90 -0.28 12.18
C SER A 32 -1.03 -0.67 10.70
N PRO A 33 -2.22 -1.11 10.21
CA PRO A 33 -2.43 -1.31 8.78
C PRO A 33 -2.27 -0.03 7.95
N ALA A 34 -2.78 1.11 8.40
CA ALA A 34 -2.60 2.38 7.69
C ALA A 34 -1.12 2.77 7.60
N GLN A 35 -0.37 2.65 8.70
CA GLN A 35 1.08 2.90 8.71
C GLN A 35 1.83 1.97 7.75
N LEU A 36 1.46 0.69 7.68
CA LEU A 36 2.05 -0.29 6.77
C LEU A 36 1.80 0.10 5.30
N TRP A 37 0.55 0.40 4.95
CA TRP A 37 0.19 0.77 3.58
C TRP A 37 0.79 2.12 3.18
N PHE A 38 0.87 3.08 4.10
CA PHE A 38 1.55 4.35 3.85
C PHE A 38 3.04 4.13 3.53
N ASN A 39 3.74 3.32 4.33
CA ASN A 39 5.16 3.01 4.08
C ASN A 39 5.36 2.35 2.70
N ARG A 40 4.48 1.43 2.31
CA ARG A 40 4.52 0.80 0.98
C ARG A 40 4.32 1.82 -0.14
N GLY A 41 3.33 2.71 0.02
CA GLY A 41 3.07 3.78 -0.95
C GLY A 41 4.27 4.72 -1.11
N LEU A 42 4.93 5.05 -0.01
CA LEU A 42 6.13 5.89 -0.02
C LEU A 42 7.29 5.25 -0.80
N VAL A 43 7.55 3.95 -0.59
CA VAL A 43 8.62 3.27 -1.34
C VAL A 43 8.29 3.18 -2.83
N TRP A 44 7.04 2.90 -3.20
CA TRP A 44 6.63 2.89 -4.60
C TRP A 44 6.72 4.26 -5.26
N ALA A 45 6.34 5.32 -4.55
CA ALA A 45 6.51 6.70 -4.98
C ALA A 45 7.98 7.03 -5.24
N TYR A 46 8.89 6.68 -4.31
CA TYR A 46 10.33 6.86 -4.49
C TYR A 46 10.94 5.99 -5.59
N SER A 47 10.25 4.93 -5.98
CA SER A 47 10.62 4.04 -7.10
C SER A 47 9.92 4.43 -8.41
N PHE A 48 9.28 5.59 -8.48
CA PHE A 48 8.57 6.12 -9.66
C PHE A 48 7.38 5.26 -10.14
N ASN A 49 6.86 4.36 -9.29
CA ASN A 49 5.63 3.61 -9.57
C ASN A 49 4.41 4.34 -8.96
N HIS A 50 3.96 5.38 -9.64
CA HIS A 50 2.87 6.24 -9.15
C HIS A 50 1.53 5.52 -9.00
N HIS A 51 1.20 4.58 -9.90
CA HIS A 51 -0.08 3.85 -9.83
C HIS A 51 -0.15 2.94 -8.59
N GLU A 52 0.92 2.20 -8.30
CA GLU A 52 0.92 1.33 -7.12
C GLU A 52 1.07 2.15 -5.83
N ALA A 53 1.80 3.27 -5.87
CA ALA A 53 1.85 4.22 -4.76
C ALA A 53 0.45 4.74 -4.40
N GLU A 54 -0.31 5.22 -5.39
CA GLU A 54 -1.69 5.71 -5.21
C GLU A 54 -2.58 4.65 -4.57
N ARG A 55 -2.57 3.41 -5.07
CA ARG A 55 -3.32 2.29 -4.49
C ARG A 55 -2.94 2.01 -3.04
N CYS A 56 -1.65 2.07 -2.72
CA CYS A 56 -1.19 1.89 -1.35
C CYS A 56 -1.70 3.00 -0.44
N PHE A 57 -1.65 4.26 -0.88
CA PHE A 57 -2.16 5.39 -0.10
C PHE A 57 -3.68 5.34 0.06
N GLN A 58 -4.43 4.90 -0.96
CA GLN A 58 -5.86 4.64 -0.85
C GLN A 58 -6.16 3.58 0.21
N ARG A 59 -5.46 2.45 0.20
CA ARG A 59 -5.59 1.43 1.26
C ARG A 59 -5.22 1.95 2.65
N ALA A 60 -4.22 2.81 2.75
CA ALA A 60 -3.89 3.45 4.01
C ALA A 60 -5.06 4.31 4.52
N ALA A 61 -5.71 5.08 3.64
CA ALA A 61 -6.89 5.88 3.95
C ALA A 61 -8.14 5.03 4.22
N GLU A 62 -8.28 3.85 3.62
CA GLU A 62 -9.35 2.90 3.95
C GLU A 62 -9.21 2.36 5.40
N HIS A 63 -7.98 2.16 5.85
CA HIS A 63 -7.68 1.69 7.20
C HIS A 63 -7.67 2.78 8.28
N ASP A 64 -7.49 4.04 7.88
CA ASP A 64 -7.59 5.22 8.73
C ASP A 64 -8.04 6.44 7.89
N PRO A 65 -9.35 6.68 7.79
CA PRO A 65 -9.90 7.80 7.02
C PRO A 65 -9.47 9.18 7.52
N ASP A 66 -9.05 9.29 8.78
CA ASP A 66 -8.60 10.54 9.40
C ASP A 66 -7.07 10.75 9.26
N CYS A 67 -6.35 9.80 8.65
CA CYS A 67 -4.92 9.93 8.40
C CYS A 67 -4.65 10.94 7.27
N ALA A 68 -4.46 12.20 7.66
CA ALA A 68 -4.17 13.30 6.73
C ALA A 68 -3.00 12.99 5.77
N THR A 69 -1.96 12.31 6.24
CA THR A 69 -0.80 11.97 5.40
C THR A 69 -1.12 10.88 4.36
N ALA A 70 -2.04 9.96 4.65
CA ALA A 70 -2.51 8.99 3.66
C ALA A 70 -3.28 9.68 2.53
N LEU A 71 -4.19 10.60 2.88
CA LEU A 71 -4.95 11.41 1.91
C LEU A 71 -4.03 12.30 1.06
N TRP A 72 -3.03 12.93 1.69
CA TRP A 72 -1.97 13.65 0.97
C TRP A 72 -1.22 12.73 -0.01
N GLY A 73 -0.90 11.50 0.42
CA GLY A 73 -0.24 10.51 -0.43
C GLY A 73 -1.03 10.17 -1.69
N VAL A 74 -2.35 10.04 -1.58
CA VAL A 74 -3.24 9.83 -2.75
C VAL A 74 -3.11 11.00 -3.73
N ALA A 75 -3.25 12.24 -3.24
CA ALA A 75 -3.13 13.43 -4.09
C ALA A 75 -1.73 13.56 -4.72
N TYR A 76 -0.67 13.27 -3.96
CA TYR A 76 0.71 13.29 -4.42
C TYR A 76 0.95 12.28 -5.56
N ALA A 77 0.41 11.06 -5.44
CA ALA A 77 0.60 10.00 -6.43
C ALA A 77 -0.31 10.14 -7.67
N ALA A 78 -1.51 10.71 -7.49
CA ALA A 78 -2.48 10.95 -8.57
C ALA A 78 -2.16 12.20 -9.42
N GLY A 79 -1.27 13.07 -8.95
CA GLY A 79 -0.85 14.27 -9.66
C GLY A 79 -0.23 13.98 -11.04
N PRO A 80 -0.19 14.98 -11.94
CA PRO A 80 0.37 14.82 -13.28
C PRO A 80 1.86 14.44 -13.19
N THR A 81 2.26 13.44 -14.00
CA THR A 81 3.66 13.00 -14.10
C THR A 81 4.12 13.09 -15.54
N TYR A 82 5.39 13.48 -15.76
CA TYR A 82 5.95 13.67 -17.11
C TYR A 82 5.88 12.42 -18.01
N ASN A 83 5.75 11.24 -17.41
CA ASN A 83 5.66 9.95 -18.12
C ASN A 83 4.20 9.52 -18.41
N LYS A 84 3.20 10.26 -17.94
CA LYS A 84 1.78 10.06 -18.25
C LYS A 84 1.34 11.19 -19.18
N ALA A 85 1.54 10.97 -20.48
CA ALA A 85 1.01 11.81 -21.55
C ALA A 85 -0.38 11.33 -21.98
#